data_AF-A0A6C1NIY5-F1
#
_entry.id   AF-A0A6C1NIY5-F1
#
_cell.length_a   1.000
_cell.length_b   1.000
_cell.length_c   1.000
_cell.angle_alpha   90.00
_cell.angle_beta   90.00
_cell.angle_gamma   90.00
#
_symmetry.space_group_name_H-M   'P 1'
#
loop_
_entity.id
_entity.type
_entity.pdbx_description
1 polymer ?
#
loop_
_entity_poly.entity_id
_entity_poly.type
_entity_poly.pdbx_seq_one_letter_code
_entity_poly.pdbx_strand_id
1 'polypeptide(L)'
;LLEPLSPESTVGRFIEARGEGLHHVAYRVSDIEAELARLSGEGLELVDPVPRPGAGGHRVAFLHPRSTGRVLIELVEPGRGS
;
A
#
# COMPACT_ATOMS: atom_id res chain seq x y z
N LEU A 1 -6.71 -2.14 13.84
CA LEU A 1 -6.12 -0.93 14.41
C LEU A 1 -4.61 -1.06 14.23
N LEU A 2 -3.95 -0.09 13.59
CA LEU A 2 -2.49 -0.09 13.49
C LEU A 2 -1.95 0.72 14.67
N GLU A 3 -1.22 0.08 15.56
CA GLU A 3 -0.56 0.75 16.68
C GLU A 3 0.94 0.96 16.34
N PRO A 4 1.44 2.19 16.43
CA PRO A 4 2.86 2.46 16.18
C PRO A 4 3.73 1.82 17.28
N LEU A 5 4.79 1.13 16.89
CA LEU A 5 5.79 0.59 17.81
C LEU A 5 6.73 1.69 18.38
N SER A 6 6.76 2.85 17.73
CA SER A 6 7.44 4.06 18.21
C SER A 6 6.94 5.32 17.47
N PRO A 7 7.14 6.53 18.03
CA PRO A 7 6.77 7.80 17.40
C PRO A 7 7.47 8.03 16.05
N GLU A 8 8.67 7.47 15.88
CA GLU A 8 9.49 7.63 14.67
C GLU A 8 9.09 6.69 13.52
N SER A 9 8.20 5.74 13.77
CA SER A 9 7.66 4.88 12.71
C SER A 9 6.85 5.70 11.71
N THR A 10 6.76 5.23 10.46
CA THR A 10 5.91 5.86 9.43
C THR A 10 4.47 6.05 9.92
N VAL A 11 3.97 5.09 10.72
CA VAL A 11 2.65 5.15 11.35
C VAL A 11 2.59 6.24 12.43
N GLY A 12 3.61 6.35 13.28
CA GLY A 12 3.72 7.40 14.31
C GLY A 12 3.73 8.81 13.72
N ARG A 13 4.56 9.05 12.69
CA ARG A 13 4.59 10.34 11.97
C ARG A 13 3.29 10.65 11.25
N PHE A 14 2.58 9.64 10.74
CA PHE A 14 1.27 9.84 10.11
C PHE A 14 0.21 10.26 11.14
N ILE A 15 0.18 9.61 12.30
CA ILE A 15 -0.75 9.92 13.40
C ILE A 15 -0.47 11.32 13.96
N GLU A 16 0.79 11.69 14.16
CA GLU A 16 1.15 13.03 14.65
C GLU A 16 0.75 14.14 13.66
N ALA A 17 0.91 13.90 12.35
CA ALA A 17 0.59 14.89 11.33
C ALA A 17 -0.91 15.02 11.00
N ARG A 18 -1.73 13.99 11.25
CA ARG A 18 -3.13 13.92 10.76
C ARG A 18 -4.17 13.52 11.80
N GLY A 19 -3.78 13.15 13.02
CA GLY A 19 -4.65 12.53 14.00
C GLY A 19 -4.96 11.07 13.70
N GLU A 20 -5.71 10.40 14.58
CA GLU A 20 -6.23 9.06 14.30
C GLU A 20 -7.17 9.09 13.08
N GLY A 21 -7.00 8.14 12.16
CA GLY A 21 -7.77 8.10 10.93
C GLY A 21 -7.42 6.93 10.03
N LEU A 22 -8.02 6.90 8.84
CA LEU A 22 -7.74 5.88 7.83
C LEU A 22 -6.27 5.98 7.36
N HIS A 23 -5.47 4.96 7.68
CA HIS A 23 -4.05 4.94 7.32
C HIS A 23 -3.83 4.62 5.82
N HIS A 24 -4.45 3.56 5.32
CA HIS A 24 -4.50 3.20 3.90
C HIS A 24 -5.67 2.25 3.62
N VAL A 25 -5.96 2.03 2.33
CA VAL A 25 -6.90 1.01 1.86
C VAL A 25 -6.13 -0.07 1.12
N ALA A 26 -6.39 -1.34 1.45
CA ALA A 26 -5.78 -2.48 0.78
C ALA A 26 -6.78 -3.16 -0.17
N TYR A 27 -6.39 -3.35 -1.43
CA TYR A 27 -7.15 -4.12 -2.42
C TYR A 27 -6.46 -5.45 -2.68
N ARG A 28 -7.22 -6.53 -2.61
CA ARG A 28 -6.75 -7.84 -3.05
C ARG A 28 -6.72 -7.89 -4.58
N VAL A 29 -5.60 -8.33 -5.13
CA VAL A 29 -5.41 -8.55 -6.57
C VAL A 29 -4.95 -9.98 -6.83
N SER A 30 -5.24 -10.50 -8.01
CA SER A 30 -4.83 -11.86 -8.41
C SER A 30 -3.44 -11.92 -9.03
N ASP A 31 -3.01 -10.82 -9.65
CA ASP A 31 -1.70 -10.64 -10.29
C ASP A 31 -1.26 -9.19 -10.07
N ILE A 32 -0.34 -8.98 -9.14
CA ILE A 32 0.12 -7.64 -8.75
C ILE A 32 1.04 -7.02 -9.80
N GLU A 33 1.77 -7.81 -10.59
CA GLU A 33 2.64 -7.28 -11.64
C GLU A 33 1.83 -6.78 -12.82
N ALA A 34 0.82 -7.56 -13.24
CA ALA A 34 -0.13 -7.14 -14.27
C ALA A 34 -0.85 -5.85 -13.85
N GLU A 35 -1.22 -5.74 -12.58
CA GLU A 35 -2.00 -4.60 -12.11
C GLU A 35 -1.16 -3.34 -11.93
N LEU A 36 0.11 -3.45 -11.49
CA LEU A 36 1.05 -2.33 -11.52
C LEU A 36 1.29 -1.83 -12.95
N ALA A 37 1.46 -2.75 -13.91
CA ALA A 37 1.62 -2.38 -15.31
C ALA A 37 0.39 -1.66 -15.87
N ARG A 38 -0.81 -2.17 -15.59
CA ARG A 38 -2.08 -1.53 -16.01
C ARG A 38 -2.21 -0.13 -15.42
N LEU A 39 -2.06 0.00 -14.10
CA LEU A 39 -2.24 1.27 -13.39
C LEU A 39 -1.19 2.31 -13.79
N SER A 40 0.06 1.90 -13.99
CA SER A 40 1.10 2.79 -14.53
C SER A 40 0.77 3.23 -15.96
N GLY A 41 0.27 2.32 -16.81
CA GLY A 41 -0.20 2.64 -18.16
C GLY A 41 -1.39 3.61 -18.19
N GLU A 42 -2.21 3.62 -17.15
CA GLU A 42 -3.31 4.58 -16.93
C GLU A 42 -2.84 5.92 -16.32
N GLY A 43 -1.54 6.07 -16.07
CA GLY A 43 -0.94 7.31 -15.57
C GLY A 43 -0.95 7.46 -14.05
N LEU A 44 -1.22 6.39 -13.29
CA LEU A 44 -1.07 6.41 -11.85
C LEU A 44 0.42 6.34 -11.46
N GLU A 45 0.82 7.19 -10.53
CA GLU A 45 2.15 7.18 -9.94
C GLU A 45 2.24 6.04 -8.91
N LEU A 46 3.25 5.19 -9.06
CA LEU A 46 3.52 4.06 -8.17
C LEU A 46 4.54 4.48 -7.11
N VAL A 47 4.33 4.06 -5.86
CA VAL A 47 5.39 4.12 -4.83
C VAL A 47 6.35 2.95 -5.06
N ASP A 48 5.78 1.76 -5.26
CA ASP A 48 6.52 0.53 -5.51
C ASP A 48 6.34 0.13 -6.99
N PRO A 49 7.34 0.34 -7.87
CA PRO A 49 7.25 -0.06 -9.28
C PRO A 49 7.34 -1.59 -9.47
N VAL A 50 7.81 -2.31 -8.45
CA VAL A 50 7.90 -3.77 -8.41
C VAL A 50 7.35 -4.26 -7.07
N PRO A 51 6.58 -5.37 -7.02
CA PRO A 51 6.05 -5.90 -5.77
C PRO A 51 7.15 -6.32 -4.81
N ARG A 52 6.92 -6.10 -3.51
CA ARG A 52 7.82 -6.51 -2.43
C ARG A 52 7.15 -7.52 -1.48
N PRO A 53 7.93 -8.29 -0.69
CA PRO A 53 7.36 -9.19 0.30
C PRO A 53 6.51 -8.45 1.33
N GLY A 54 5.30 -8.95 1.58
CA GLY A 54 4.37 -8.50 2.61
C GLY A 54 4.21 -9.51 3.74
N ALA A 55 3.31 -9.21 4.67
CA ALA A 55 2.97 -10.12 5.76
C ALA A 55 2.28 -11.40 5.25
N GLY A 56 2.40 -12.52 5.97
CA GLY A 56 1.68 -13.75 5.63
C GLY A 56 2.07 -14.41 4.30
N GLY A 57 3.24 -14.10 3.76
CA GLY A 57 3.69 -14.62 2.46
C GLY A 57 3.01 -13.94 1.26
N HIS A 58 2.29 -12.83 1.49
CA HIS A 58 1.71 -12.01 0.44
C HIS A 58 2.77 -11.20 -0.30
N ARG A 59 2.45 -10.77 -1.51
CA ARG A 59 3.19 -9.73 -2.24
C ARG A 59 2.40 -8.45 -2.18
N VAL A 60 3.08 -7.33 -1.95
CA VAL A 60 2.44 -6.02 -1.80
C VAL A 60 3.13 -4.95 -2.64
N ALA A 61 2.38 -3.93 -3.02
CA ALA A 61 2.88 -2.73 -3.69
C ALA A 61 1.96 -1.55 -3.37
N PHE A 62 2.51 -0.35 -3.37
CA PHE A 62 1.77 0.85 -2.99
C PHE A 62 1.63 1.84 -4.15
N LEU A 63 0.48 2.49 -4.24
CA LEU A 63 0.23 3.60 -5.17
C LEU A 63 0.48 4.94 -4.47
N HIS A 64 0.98 5.92 -5.21
CA HIS A 64 1.32 7.20 -4.62
C HIS A 64 0.04 8.01 -4.32
N PRO A 65 -0.11 8.56 -3.10
CA PRO A 65 -1.31 9.32 -2.70
C PRO A 65 -1.69 10.50 -3.62
N ARG A 66 -0.74 11.00 -4.42
CA ARG A 66 -1.01 12.05 -5.43
C ARG A 66 -1.96 11.56 -6.53
N SER A 67 -1.91 10.28 -6.88
CA SER A 67 -2.77 9.67 -7.91
C SER A 67 -4.06 9.07 -7.36
N THR A 68 -4.21 8.99 -6.04
CA THR A 68 -5.29 8.23 -5.37
C THR A 68 -6.08 9.09 -4.37
N GLY A 69 -6.21 10.39 -4.64
CA GLY A 69 -7.07 11.28 -3.84
C GLY A 69 -6.57 11.47 -2.40
N ARG A 70 -5.25 11.49 -2.18
CA ARG A 70 -4.57 11.63 -0.87
C ARG A 70 -4.71 10.41 0.06
N VAL A 71 -5.21 9.29 -0.44
CA VAL A 71 -5.29 8.02 0.29
C VAL A 71 -4.17 7.10 -0.19
N LEU A 72 -3.35 6.59 0.72
CA LEU A 72 -2.39 5.55 0.36
C LEU A 72 -3.15 4.27 0.02
N ILE A 73 -2.88 3.69 -1.14
CA ILE A 73 -3.50 2.44 -1.59
C ILE A 73 -2.44 1.35 -1.63
N GLU A 74 -2.74 0.22 -0.99
CA GLU A 74 -1.95 -1.00 -1.02
C GLU A 74 -2.63 -2.02 -1.95
N LEU A 75 -1.87 -2.61 -2.86
CA LEU A 75 -2.27 -3.79 -3.62
C LEU A 75 -1.68 -5.02 -2.93
N VAL A 76 -2.49 -6.06 -2.75
CA VAL A 76 -2.10 -7.29 -2.05
C VAL A 76 -2.42 -8.49 -2.93
N GLU A 77 -1.37 -9.21 -3.36
CA GLU A 77 -1.50 -10.53 -3.96
C GLU A 77 -1.27 -11.60 -2.88
N PRO A 78 -2.29 -12.44 -2.57
CA PRO A 78 -2.12 -13.51 -1.61
C PRO A 78 -1.06 -14.54 -2.06
N GLY A 79 -0.30 -15.05 -1.10
CA GLY A 79 0.63 -16.15 -1.38
C GLY A 79 -0.17 -17.39 -1.74
N ARG A 80 0.33 -18.22 -2.67
CA ARG A 80 -0.29 -19.50 -3.01
C ARG A 80 -0.27 -20.41 -1.78
N GLY A 81 -1.35 -20.41 -1.00
CA GLY A 81 -1.48 -21.16 0.25
C GLY A 81 -2.36 -20.55 1.34
N SER A 82 -2.91 -19.33 1.14
CA SER A 82 -3.87 -18.69 2.06
C SER A 82 -5.32 -18.83 1.61
#